data_AF-A0A9D7X0Q5-F1
#
_entry.id   AF-A0A9D7X0Q5-F1
#
_cell.length_a   1.000
_cell.length_b   1.000
_cell.length_c   1.000
_cell.angle_alpha   90.00
_cell.angle_beta   90.00
_cell.angle_gamma   90.00
#
_symmetry.space_group_name_H-M   'P 1'
#
loop_
_entity.id
_entity.type
_entity.pdbx_description
1 polymer ?
#
loop_
_entity_poly.entity_id
_entity_poly.type
_entity_poly.pdbx_seq_one_letter_code
_entity_poly.pdbx_strand_id
1 'polypeptide(L)'
;MERRPLQDGHGRTHRSLRISVVDKCDLRCTYCMPEDQHFLKREELMTRSEIATIARLFVDTYGVTKIRLTGGEPLVRPDVVEIVRDMVQLGVSLGLTTNAMALDKHMDALVEAGLKSINISLDTFDAQRFQTITRRDGFDKVYANILQALDRDLRVKVNMVVMRGVNDDELLRFVELTREHPLHVRFIEFMPFAGNHWGRERVYTYAEMLGHIGSVHSFEKLTDDPNSTAKAYRVPGWMGTFAVISTVTEPFCGSCDRLRITAEGKMRNCLFSREETDLLSALRRGEDIAPLIEANVLAKHAMLGGLPPFKPEMQEEVLHDLSARPMVSIGG
;
A
#
# COMPACT_ATOMS: atom_id res chain seq x y z
N MET A 1 19.08 -14.50 20.25
CA MET A 1 19.50 -13.08 20.24
C MET A 1 18.36 -12.26 20.81
N GLU A 2 18.68 -11.31 21.69
CA GLU A 2 17.70 -10.36 22.21
C GLU A 2 17.25 -9.44 21.06
N ARG A 3 15.94 -9.37 20.80
CA ARG A 3 15.38 -8.52 19.74
C ARG A 3 15.63 -7.05 20.08
N ARG A 4 16.07 -6.26 19.09
CA ARG A 4 16.31 -4.82 19.23
C ARG A 4 15.22 -4.07 18.46
N PRO A 5 14.19 -3.52 19.12
CA PRO A 5 13.13 -2.82 18.39
C PRO A 5 13.67 -1.62 17.61
N LEU A 6 13.28 -1.46 16.34
CA LEU A 6 13.57 -0.24 15.58
C LEU A 6 12.71 0.90 16.09
N GLN A 7 13.33 1.87 16.79
CA GLN A 7 12.68 3.07 17.28
C GLN A 7 13.27 4.31 16.58
N ASP A 8 12.41 5.23 16.15
CA ASP A 8 12.87 6.51 15.58
C ASP A 8 13.06 7.60 16.65
N GLY A 9 13.55 8.77 16.23
CA GLY A 9 13.75 9.93 17.09
C GLY A 9 12.48 10.53 17.72
N HIS A 10 11.31 9.98 17.42
CA HIS A 10 10.01 10.39 17.96
C HIS A 10 9.38 9.30 18.85
N GLY A 11 10.13 8.26 19.20
CA GLY A 11 9.68 7.21 20.11
C GLY A 11 8.78 6.16 19.46
N ARG A 12 8.55 6.20 18.14
CA ARG A 12 7.69 5.23 17.45
C ARG A 12 8.47 3.94 17.16
N THR A 13 7.91 2.81 17.57
CA THR A 13 8.48 1.49 17.26
C THR A 13 7.94 0.96 15.94
N HIS A 14 8.83 0.61 15.00
CA HIS A 14 8.47 0.15 13.66
C HIS A 14 8.34 -1.38 13.61
N ARG A 15 7.14 -1.88 13.29
CA ARG A 15 6.82 -3.32 13.26
C ARG A 15 6.24 -3.79 11.94
N SER A 16 6.07 -2.89 10.97
CA SER A 16 5.48 -3.18 9.67
C SER A 16 6.45 -2.84 8.54
N LEU A 17 6.76 -3.84 7.71
CA LEU A 17 7.63 -3.69 6.54
C LEU A 17 6.81 -3.87 5.25
N ARG A 18 6.97 -2.95 4.30
CA ARG A 18 6.45 -3.10 2.94
C ARG A 18 7.60 -3.39 2.00
N ILE A 19 7.50 -4.43 1.18
CA ILE A 19 8.54 -4.82 0.23
C ILE A 19 7.94 -4.77 -1.16
N SER A 20 8.44 -3.87 -2.00
CA SER A 20 8.17 -3.87 -3.43
C SER A 20 9.02 -4.97 -4.06
N VAL A 21 8.40 -5.95 -4.72
CA VAL A 21 9.13 -7.08 -5.31
C VAL A 21 9.46 -6.84 -6.79
N VAL A 22 8.82 -5.88 -7.43
CA VAL A 22 8.99 -5.57 -8.85
C VAL A 22 8.49 -4.15 -9.09
N ASP A 23 8.99 -3.46 -10.10
CA ASP A 23 8.56 -2.11 -10.48
C ASP A 23 7.62 -2.10 -11.71
N LYS A 24 7.54 -3.23 -12.43
CA LYS A 24 6.61 -3.46 -13.53
C LYS A 24 5.17 -3.63 -13.04
N CYS A 25 4.24 -3.17 -13.85
CA CYS A 25 2.80 -3.36 -13.67
C CYS A 25 2.18 -3.73 -15.03
N ASP A 26 1.11 -4.53 -15.02
CA ASP A 26 0.30 -4.83 -16.22
C ASP A 26 -0.78 -3.77 -16.48
N LEU A 27 -1.08 -2.90 -15.51
CA LEU A 27 -1.88 -1.69 -15.65
C LEU A 27 -1.01 -0.42 -15.85
N ARG A 28 -1.65 0.69 -16.23
CA ARG A 28 -1.03 2.01 -16.45
C ARG A 28 -1.89 3.11 -15.81
N CYS A 29 -2.16 2.98 -14.52
CA CYS A 29 -3.10 3.86 -13.83
C CYS A 29 -2.62 5.33 -13.83
N THR A 30 -3.51 6.24 -14.24
CA THR A 30 -3.22 7.67 -14.43
C THR A 30 -2.69 8.38 -13.18
N TYR A 31 -3.02 7.88 -12.00
CA TYR A 31 -2.57 8.46 -10.72
C TYR A 31 -1.30 7.79 -10.15
N CYS A 32 -0.79 6.74 -10.78
CA CYS A 32 0.24 5.87 -10.21
C CYS A 32 1.51 5.77 -11.06
N MET A 33 1.35 5.59 -12.38
CA MET A 33 2.45 5.35 -13.31
C MET A 33 2.44 6.43 -14.41
N PRO A 34 3.50 7.24 -14.55
CA PRO A 34 3.64 8.21 -15.64
C PRO A 34 3.81 7.49 -16.99
N GLU A 35 3.55 8.20 -18.09
CA GLU A 35 3.59 7.62 -19.44
C GLU A 35 5.00 7.16 -19.85
N ASP A 36 6.01 7.92 -19.44
CA ASP A 36 7.44 7.72 -19.68
C ASP A 36 8.13 6.92 -18.56
N GLN A 37 7.38 6.02 -17.89
CA GLN A 37 7.92 5.19 -16.82
C GLN A 37 9.11 4.34 -17.30
N HIS A 38 10.25 4.54 -16.65
CA HIS A 38 11.44 3.72 -16.83
C HIS A 38 11.38 2.52 -15.88
N PHE A 39 11.59 1.32 -16.42
CA PHE A 39 11.62 0.10 -15.63
C PHE A 39 13.05 -0.37 -15.37
N LEU A 40 13.27 -0.91 -14.18
CA LEU A 40 14.50 -1.53 -13.73
C LEU A 40 14.85 -2.72 -14.62
N LYS A 41 16.15 -2.87 -14.88
CA LYS A 41 16.72 -4.08 -15.46
C LYS A 41 16.71 -5.20 -14.43
N ARG A 42 16.84 -6.44 -14.91
CA ARG A 42 16.74 -7.64 -14.06
C ARG A 42 17.80 -7.64 -12.95
N GLU A 43 19.00 -7.19 -13.26
CA GLU A 43 20.14 -7.10 -12.35
C GLU A 43 19.99 -6.01 -11.28
N GLU A 44 19.14 -5.01 -11.52
CA GLU A 44 18.85 -3.94 -10.56
C GLU A 44 17.80 -4.38 -9.53
N LEU A 45 16.96 -5.36 -9.86
CA LEU A 45 15.95 -5.90 -8.96
C LEU A 45 16.57 -6.77 -7.87
N MET A 46 15.95 -6.75 -6.68
CA MET A 46 16.24 -7.74 -5.65
C MET A 46 15.81 -9.14 -6.10
N THR A 47 16.74 -10.09 -6.01
CA THR A 47 16.47 -11.51 -6.13
C THR A 47 15.61 -12.03 -4.97
N ARG A 48 14.98 -13.20 -5.13
CA ARG A 48 14.21 -13.85 -4.06
C ARG A 48 15.06 -14.06 -2.80
N SER A 49 16.31 -14.50 -2.95
CA SER A 49 17.22 -14.69 -1.83
C SER A 49 17.56 -13.38 -1.11
N GLU A 50 17.78 -12.29 -1.85
CA GLU A 50 18.05 -10.98 -1.25
C GLU A 50 16.83 -10.46 -0.47
N ILE A 51 15.61 -10.63 -1.00
CA ILE A 51 14.36 -10.32 -0.30
C ILE A 51 14.27 -11.12 1.01
N ALA A 52 14.51 -12.44 0.93
CA ALA A 52 14.45 -13.32 2.10
C ALA A 52 15.48 -12.93 3.17
N THR A 53 16.72 -12.60 2.77
CA THR A 53 17.78 -12.16 3.68
C THR A 53 17.41 -10.84 4.39
N ILE A 54 16.97 -9.83 3.63
CA ILE A 54 16.58 -8.53 4.20
C ILE A 54 15.37 -8.70 5.13
N ALA A 55 14.32 -9.40 4.68
CA ALA A 55 13.13 -9.62 5.48
C ALA A 55 13.43 -10.37 6.79
N ARG A 56 14.28 -11.41 6.73
CA ARG A 56 14.70 -12.17 7.91
C ARG A 56 15.43 -11.29 8.93
N LEU A 57 16.31 -10.40 8.48
CA LEU A 57 16.98 -9.43 9.36
C LEU A 57 15.95 -8.54 10.10
N PHE A 58 14.95 -8.03 9.39
CA PHE A 58 13.87 -7.24 9.98
C PHE A 58 13.02 -8.02 11.00
N VAL A 59 12.75 -9.29 10.74
CA VAL A 59 11.94 -10.13 11.64
C VAL A 59 12.76 -10.56 12.86
N ASP A 60 13.92 -11.16 12.64
CA ASP A 60 14.69 -11.84 13.69
C ASP A 60 15.42 -10.85 14.59
N THR A 61 16.00 -9.79 14.02
CA THR A 61 16.76 -8.78 14.79
C THR A 61 15.83 -7.68 15.29
N TYR A 62 14.99 -7.13 14.40
CA TYR A 62 14.23 -5.92 14.69
C TYR A 62 12.79 -6.15 15.18
N GLY A 63 12.32 -7.39 15.16
CA GLY A 63 10.99 -7.74 15.66
C GLY A 63 9.84 -7.23 14.78
N VAL A 64 10.05 -7.09 13.48
CA VAL A 64 8.97 -6.85 12.51
C VAL A 64 7.98 -8.03 12.56
N THR A 65 6.70 -7.71 12.66
CA THR A 65 5.62 -8.71 12.79
C THR A 65 4.65 -8.70 11.62
N LYS A 66 4.64 -7.63 10.81
CA LYS A 66 3.77 -7.47 9.65
C LYS A 66 4.62 -7.23 8.41
N ILE A 67 4.43 -8.05 7.37
CA ILE A 67 5.04 -7.84 6.06
C ILE A 67 3.95 -7.66 5.01
N ARG A 68 4.11 -6.67 4.15
CA ARG A 68 3.27 -6.47 2.98
C ARG A 68 4.08 -6.52 1.70
N LEU A 69 3.79 -7.50 0.86
CA LEU A 69 4.33 -7.56 -0.49
C LEU A 69 3.49 -6.68 -1.42
N THR A 70 4.18 -5.96 -2.27
CA THR A 70 3.63 -5.05 -3.29
C THR A 70 4.58 -5.03 -4.48
N GLY A 71 4.41 -4.09 -5.41
CA GLY A 71 5.31 -3.86 -6.53
C GLY A 71 4.97 -2.56 -7.22
N GLY A 72 5.16 -2.56 -8.54
CA GLY A 72 4.07 -2.18 -9.44
C GLY A 72 2.92 -3.17 -9.26
N GLU A 73 2.95 -4.29 -9.99
CA GLU A 73 2.04 -5.42 -9.77
C GLU A 73 2.84 -6.68 -9.40
N PRO A 74 2.80 -7.17 -8.14
CA PRO A 74 3.59 -8.32 -7.73
C PRO A 74 3.28 -9.60 -8.53
N LEU A 75 2.06 -9.78 -9.03
CA LEU A 75 1.69 -10.98 -9.79
C LEU A 75 2.33 -11.06 -11.19
N VAL A 76 2.97 -9.99 -11.68
CA VAL A 76 3.78 -10.09 -12.92
C VAL A 76 5.17 -10.70 -12.66
N ARG A 77 5.56 -10.86 -11.40
CA ARG A 77 6.86 -11.43 -11.02
C ARG A 77 6.78 -12.97 -11.02
N PRO A 78 7.60 -13.69 -11.82
CA PRO A 78 7.46 -15.14 -11.99
C PRO A 78 7.59 -15.98 -10.71
N ASP A 79 8.43 -15.55 -9.77
CA ASP A 79 8.73 -16.24 -8.51
C ASP A 79 7.96 -15.67 -7.30
N VAL A 80 6.82 -14.98 -7.53
CA VAL A 80 6.04 -14.33 -6.46
C VAL A 80 5.48 -15.32 -5.43
N VAL A 81 5.05 -16.51 -5.87
CA VAL A 81 4.50 -17.55 -4.98
C VAL A 81 5.59 -18.07 -4.04
N GLU A 82 6.80 -18.23 -4.55
CA GLU A 82 7.96 -18.63 -3.77
C GLU A 82 8.36 -17.57 -2.75
N ILE A 83 8.32 -16.28 -3.12
CA ILE A 83 8.55 -15.17 -2.18
C ILE A 83 7.49 -15.18 -1.08
N VAL A 84 6.21 -15.38 -1.43
CA VAL A 84 5.13 -15.52 -0.45
C VAL A 84 5.42 -16.65 0.52
N ARG A 85 5.82 -17.83 0.02
CA ARG A 85 6.17 -18.99 0.84
C ARG A 85 7.32 -18.69 1.80
N ASP A 86 8.37 -18.02 1.33
CA ASP A 86 9.50 -17.60 2.17
C ASP A 86 9.05 -16.65 3.29
N MET A 87 8.19 -15.67 2.97
CA MET A 87 7.68 -14.72 3.96
C MET A 87 6.76 -15.38 4.99
N VAL A 88 5.92 -16.35 4.57
CA VAL A 88 5.07 -17.12 5.49
C VAL A 88 5.92 -17.89 6.51
N GLN A 89 7.04 -18.48 6.07
CA GLN A 89 7.96 -19.21 6.95
C GLN A 89 8.62 -18.32 8.03
N LEU A 90 8.62 -17.00 7.86
CA LEU A 90 9.09 -16.07 8.90
C LEU A 90 8.09 -15.89 10.06
N GLY A 91 6.87 -16.44 9.95
CA GLY A 91 5.85 -16.36 11.01
C GLY A 91 5.22 -14.97 11.18
N VAL A 92 5.33 -14.11 10.17
CA VAL A 92 4.75 -12.76 10.17
C VAL A 92 3.29 -12.76 9.70
N SER A 93 2.55 -11.71 10.05
CA SER A 93 1.29 -11.39 9.40
C SER A 93 1.57 -10.88 7.97
N LEU A 94 1.57 -11.79 7.01
CA LEU A 94 1.78 -11.49 5.60
C LEU A 94 0.50 -10.98 4.91
N GLY A 95 0.65 -9.97 4.06
CA GLY A 95 -0.36 -9.60 3.08
C GLY A 95 0.22 -9.25 1.72
N LEU A 96 -0.57 -9.46 0.67
CA LEU A 96 -0.25 -9.07 -0.70
C LEU A 96 -1.10 -7.86 -1.11
N THR A 97 -0.56 -6.91 -1.86
CA THR A 97 -1.33 -5.87 -2.54
C THR A 97 -1.22 -6.07 -4.04
N THR A 98 -2.35 -6.18 -4.74
CA THR A 98 -2.42 -6.45 -6.19
C THR A 98 -3.59 -5.69 -6.81
N ASN A 99 -3.54 -5.46 -8.11
CA ASN A 99 -4.69 -5.04 -8.92
C ASN A 99 -5.62 -6.21 -9.30
N ALA A 100 -5.22 -7.44 -8.97
CA ALA A 100 -5.93 -8.69 -9.20
C ALA A 100 -6.16 -9.11 -10.67
N MET A 101 -5.57 -8.46 -11.66
CA MET A 101 -5.70 -8.83 -13.08
C MET A 101 -5.24 -10.25 -13.38
N ALA A 102 -4.19 -10.71 -12.72
CA ALA A 102 -3.64 -12.06 -12.88
C ALA A 102 -3.94 -12.99 -11.70
N LEU A 103 -4.79 -12.57 -10.75
CA LEU A 103 -4.99 -13.29 -9.50
C LEU A 103 -5.56 -14.69 -9.72
N ASP A 104 -6.48 -14.88 -10.66
CA ASP A 104 -6.99 -16.18 -11.12
C ASP A 104 -5.88 -17.21 -11.40
N LYS A 105 -4.76 -16.77 -11.99
CA LYS A 105 -3.66 -17.65 -12.38
C LYS A 105 -2.77 -18.08 -11.21
N HIS A 106 -2.81 -17.33 -10.11
CA HIS A 106 -1.92 -17.53 -8.96
C HIS A 106 -2.68 -17.91 -7.68
N MET A 107 -4.01 -17.79 -7.67
CA MET A 107 -4.84 -17.85 -6.47
C MET A 107 -4.59 -19.10 -5.64
N ASP A 108 -4.73 -20.28 -6.26
CA ASP A 108 -4.62 -21.55 -5.54
C ASP A 108 -3.20 -21.73 -5.00
N ALA A 109 -2.18 -21.44 -5.80
CA ALA A 109 -0.79 -21.51 -5.38
C ALA A 109 -0.44 -20.52 -4.25
N LEU A 110 -1.06 -19.33 -4.22
CA LEU A 110 -0.89 -18.36 -3.14
C LEU A 110 -1.54 -18.84 -1.84
N VAL A 111 -2.74 -19.42 -1.92
CA VAL A 111 -3.45 -20.01 -0.77
C VAL A 111 -2.66 -21.19 -0.21
N GLU A 112 -2.19 -22.10 -1.08
CA GLU A 112 -1.34 -23.24 -0.72
C GLU A 112 0.00 -22.80 -0.10
N ALA A 113 0.57 -21.67 -0.56
CA ALA A 113 1.77 -21.08 0.04
C ALA A 113 1.50 -20.48 1.44
N GLY A 114 0.24 -20.38 1.86
CA GLY A 114 -0.18 -19.90 3.18
C GLY A 114 -0.55 -18.42 3.23
N LEU A 115 -0.79 -17.76 2.08
CA LEU A 115 -1.31 -16.39 2.07
C LEU A 115 -2.71 -16.35 2.69
N LYS A 116 -2.93 -15.41 3.63
CA LYS A 116 -4.22 -15.27 4.33
C LYS A 116 -4.92 -13.93 4.12
N SER A 117 -4.23 -12.93 3.59
CA SER A 117 -4.81 -11.60 3.38
C SER A 117 -4.33 -10.94 2.11
N ILE A 118 -5.28 -10.39 1.37
CA ILE A 118 -5.03 -9.69 0.12
C ILE A 118 -5.68 -8.31 0.16
N ASN A 119 -4.97 -7.34 -0.40
CA ASN A 119 -5.47 -6.01 -0.70
C ASN A 119 -5.61 -5.90 -2.21
N ILE A 120 -6.82 -5.67 -2.70
CA ILE A 120 -7.12 -5.54 -4.12
C ILE A 120 -7.42 -4.07 -4.41
N SER A 121 -6.72 -3.48 -5.37
CA SER A 121 -7.01 -2.13 -5.84
C SER A 121 -8.13 -2.16 -6.87
N LEU A 122 -9.24 -1.47 -6.59
CA LEU A 122 -10.38 -1.28 -7.49
C LEU A 122 -10.94 0.12 -7.26
N ASP A 123 -10.90 0.97 -8.29
CA ASP A 123 -11.26 2.39 -8.17
C ASP A 123 -12.65 2.72 -8.71
N THR A 124 -13.35 1.75 -9.31
CA THR A 124 -14.63 1.96 -10.00
C THR A 124 -15.29 0.61 -10.30
N PHE A 125 -16.62 0.60 -10.30
CA PHE A 125 -17.46 -0.48 -10.81
C PHE A 125 -18.00 -0.23 -12.23
N ASP A 126 -17.72 0.93 -12.81
CA ASP A 126 -17.93 1.18 -14.23
C ASP A 126 -16.71 0.71 -15.05
N ALA A 127 -16.96 -0.15 -16.03
CA ALA A 127 -15.90 -0.78 -16.84
C ALA A 127 -15.18 0.22 -17.77
N GLN A 128 -15.90 1.20 -18.31
CA GLN A 128 -15.30 2.23 -19.17
C GLN A 128 -14.42 3.18 -18.37
N ARG A 129 -14.88 3.57 -17.17
CA ARG A 129 -14.12 4.34 -16.19
C ARG A 129 -12.91 3.53 -15.70
N PHE A 130 -13.05 2.22 -15.48
CA PHE A 130 -11.92 1.35 -15.15
C PHE A 130 -10.85 1.43 -16.24
N GLN A 131 -11.27 1.28 -17.50
CA GLN A 131 -10.36 1.38 -18.64
C GLN A 131 -9.73 2.75 -18.76
N THR A 132 -10.46 3.82 -18.42
CA THR A 132 -9.95 5.20 -18.44
C THR A 132 -8.90 5.41 -17.36
N ILE A 133 -9.18 4.98 -16.12
CA ILE A 133 -8.29 5.13 -14.97
C ILE A 133 -7.03 4.29 -15.17
N THR A 134 -7.17 3.02 -15.56
CA THR A 134 -6.07 2.03 -15.61
C THR A 134 -5.38 1.93 -16.98
N ARG A 135 -5.97 2.56 -18.01
CA ARG A 135 -5.60 2.48 -19.44
C ARG A 135 -5.55 1.05 -20.00
N ARG A 136 -6.30 0.13 -19.38
CA ARG A 136 -6.44 -1.27 -19.77
C ARG A 136 -7.86 -1.74 -19.47
N ASP A 137 -8.40 -2.59 -20.33
CA ASP A 137 -9.64 -3.28 -20.00
C ASP A 137 -9.36 -4.41 -18.98
N GLY A 138 -10.36 -4.78 -18.17
CA GLY A 138 -10.20 -5.84 -17.18
C GLY A 138 -11.15 -5.78 -15.97
N PHE A 139 -12.11 -4.85 -15.92
CA PHE A 139 -13.01 -4.69 -14.76
C PHE A 139 -13.68 -6.01 -14.35
N ASP A 140 -14.35 -6.68 -15.30
CA ASP A 140 -15.10 -7.92 -15.02
C ASP A 140 -14.18 -9.00 -14.44
N LYS A 141 -12.93 -9.05 -14.94
CA LYS A 141 -11.93 -9.99 -14.45
C LYS A 141 -11.48 -9.68 -13.03
N VAL A 142 -11.17 -8.41 -12.74
CA VAL A 142 -10.79 -7.97 -11.38
C VAL A 142 -11.92 -8.25 -10.40
N TYR A 143 -13.16 -7.92 -10.75
CA TYR A 143 -14.31 -8.15 -9.90
C TYR A 143 -14.57 -9.64 -9.65
N ALA A 144 -14.50 -10.48 -10.69
CA ALA A 144 -14.58 -11.93 -10.54
C ALA A 144 -13.46 -12.47 -9.62
N ASN A 145 -12.25 -11.92 -9.71
CA ASN A 145 -11.13 -12.31 -8.85
C ASN A 145 -11.28 -11.86 -7.39
N ILE A 146 -11.99 -10.75 -7.13
CA ILE A 146 -12.38 -10.35 -5.77
C ILE A 146 -13.32 -11.40 -5.17
N LEU A 147 -14.36 -11.81 -5.90
CA LEU A 147 -15.31 -12.82 -5.44
C LEU A 147 -14.61 -14.17 -5.20
N GLN A 148 -13.78 -14.60 -6.15
CA GLN A 148 -12.99 -15.82 -6.01
C GLN A 148 -12.04 -15.82 -4.80
N ALA A 149 -11.52 -14.65 -4.40
CA ALA A 149 -10.69 -14.53 -3.21
C ALA A 149 -11.51 -14.74 -1.93
N LEU A 150 -12.76 -14.26 -1.90
CA LEU A 150 -13.68 -14.48 -0.78
C LEU A 150 -14.04 -15.96 -0.64
N ASP A 151 -14.30 -16.65 -1.76
CA ASP A 151 -14.65 -18.08 -1.77
C ASP A 151 -13.54 -19.00 -1.22
N ARG A 152 -12.31 -18.48 -1.12
CA ARG A 152 -11.12 -19.18 -0.60
C ARG A 152 -10.73 -18.72 0.80
N ASP A 153 -11.66 -18.11 1.53
CA ASP A 153 -11.50 -17.62 2.90
C ASP A 153 -10.32 -16.64 3.08
N LEU A 154 -9.88 -15.97 2.01
CA LEU A 154 -8.88 -14.92 2.14
C LEU A 154 -9.52 -13.71 2.83
N ARG A 155 -8.76 -13.07 3.74
CA ARG A 155 -9.15 -11.75 4.26
C ARG A 155 -8.94 -10.70 3.17
N VAL A 156 -9.99 -10.43 2.41
CA VAL A 156 -10.02 -9.46 1.31
C VAL A 156 -10.22 -8.03 1.84
N LYS A 157 -9.37 -7.12 1.37
CA LYS A 157 -9.55 -5.68 1.49
C LYS A 157 -9.59 -5.05 0.12
N VAL A 158 -10.60 -4.25 -0.17
CA VAL A 158 -10.69 -3.50 -1.44
C VAL A 158 -10.25 -2.07 -1.19
N ASN A 159 -9.33 -1.56 -2.00
CA ASN A 159 -8.81 -0.20 -1.93
C ASN A 159 -9.30 0.62 -3.10
N MET A 160 -9.86 1.79 -2.78
CA MET A 160 -10.26 2.79 -3.76
C MET A 160 -9.53 4.10 -3.43
N VAL A 161 -8.76 4.62 -4.37
CA VAL A 161 -8.27 5.99 -4.30
C VAL A 161 -9.39 6.90 -4.77
N VAL A 162 -9.92 7.71 -3.86
CA VAL A 162 -11.05 8.59 -4.17
C VAL A 162 -10.53 9.90 -4.75
N MET A 163 -10.90 10.16 -6.00
CA MET A 163 -10.53 11.35 -6.75
C MET A 163 -11.80 12.13 -7.10
N ARG A 164 -11.85 13.39 -6.65
CA ARG A 164 -12.99 14.27 -6.90
C ARG A 164 -13.21 14.47 -8.40
N GLY A 165 -14.48 14.38 -8.82
CA GLY A 165 -14.92 14.49 -10.21
C GLY A 165 -14.56 13.28 -11.08
N VAL A 166 -14.06 12.19 -10.50
CA VAL A 166 -13.63 11.01 -11.25
C VAL A 166 -14.40 9.76 -10.82
N ASN A 167 -14.38 9.45 -9.52
CA ASN A 167 -15.01 8.24 -8.97
C ASN A 167 -15.67 8.46 -7.60
N ASP A 168 -15.71 9.70 -7.10
CA ASP A 168 -16.33 10.02 -5.80
C ASP A 168 -17.85 9.81 -5.77
N ASP A 169 -18.49 9.67 -6.92
CA ASP A 169 -19.89 9.26 -7.06
C ASP A 169 -20.15 7.79 -6.66
N GLU A 170 -19.10 6.95 -6.56
CA GLU A 170 -19.25 5.51 -6.29
C GLU A 170 -19.09 5.09 -4.84
N LEU A 171 -18.83 6.02 -3.90
CA LEU A 171 -18.59 5.68 -2.49
C LEU A 171 -19.67 4.77 -1.91
N LEU A 172 -20.94 5.12 -2.16
CA LEU A 172 -22.09 4.34 -1.69
C LEU A 172 -22.09 2.93 -2.26
N ARG A 173 -21.77 2.77 -3.55
CA ARG A 173 -21.70 1.45 -4.20
C ARG A 173 -20.62 0.57 -3.58
N PHE A 174 -19.47 1.13 -3.24
CA PHE A 174 -18.42 0.42 -2.52
C PHE A 174 -18.83 0.08 -1.08
N VAL A 175 -19.51 0.99 -0.37
CA VAL A 175 -20.06 0.68 0.96
C VAL A 175 -21.06 -0.47 0.84
N GLU A 176 -21.98 -0.42 -0.12
CA GLU A 176 -22.99 -1.47 -0.37
C GLU A 176 -22.39 -2.85 -0.68
N LEU A 177 -21.20 -2.92 -1.28
CA LEU A 177 -20.47 -4.18 -1.45
C LEU A 177 -20.24 -4.90 -0.11
N THR A 178 -20.11 -4.15 0.99
CA THR A 178 -19.89 -4.72 2.33
C THR A 178 -21.17 -5.31 2.96
N ARG A 179 -22.34 -5.12 2.34
CA ARG A 179 -23.61 -5.66 2.85
C ARG A 179 -23.60 -7.18 2.90
N GLU A 180 -23.31 -7.82 1.76
CA GLU A 180 -23.38 -9.28 1.60
C GLU A 180 -22.01 -9.97 1.53
N HIS A 181 -20.92 -9.20 1.54
CA HIS A 181 -19.57 -9.77 1.48
C HIS A 181 -18.77 -9.45 2.74
N PRO A 182 -18.06 -10.44 3.32
CA PRO A 182 -17.21 -10.25 4.50
C PRO A 182 -15.86 -9.59 4.15
N LEU A 183 -15.90 -8.52 3.37
CA LEU A 183 -14.72 -7.75 2.96
C LEU A 183 -14.61 -6.41 3.69
N HIS A 184 -13.41 -5.83 3.58
CA HIS A 184 -13.12 -4.52 4.13
C HIS A 184 -12.77 -3.51 3.03
N VAL A 185 -13.68 -2.58 2.76
CA VAL A 185 -13.44 -1.48 1.81
C VAL A 185 -12.61 -0.39 2.47
N ARG A 186 -11.66 0.20 1.75
CA ARG A 186 -10.85 1.31 2.23
C ARG A 186 -10.80 2.40 1.18
N PHE A 187 -11.36 3.54 1.55
CA PHE A 187 -11.26 4.77 0.79
C PHE A 187 -9.96 5.47 1.16
N ILE A 188 -9.18 5.88 0.17
CA ILE A 188 -7.88 6.53 0.35
C ILE A 188 -7.96 7.91 -0.24
N GLU A 189 -7.60 8.94 0.53
CA GLU A 189 -7.49 10.29 0.01
C GLU A 189 -6.42 10.35 -1.08
N PHE A 190 -6.71 11.03 -2.17
CA PHE A 190 -5.77 11.22 -3.26
C PHE A 190 -4.53 12.00 -2.77
N MET A 191 -3.34 11.39 -2.91
CA MET A 191 -2.07 11.91 -2.39
C MET A 191 -1.17 12.47 -3.49
N PRO A 192 -0.27 13.42 -3.17
CA PRO A 192 0.67 13.95 -4.14
C PRO A 192 1.83 12.98 -4.42
N PHE A 193 2.06 12.70 -5.71
CA PHE A 193 3.22 11.95 -6.21
C PHE A 193 3.73 12.55 -7.53
N ALA A 194 4.99 12.28 -7.87
CA ALA A 194 5.53 12.71 -9.15
C ALA A 194 4.66 12.19 -10.32
N GLY A 195 4.26 13.11 -11.21
CA GLY A 195 3.55 12.78 -12.44
C GLY A 195 2.07 12.45 -12.31
N ASN A 196 1.46 12.51 -11.11
CA ASN A 196 0.03 12.17 -10.95
C ASN A 196 -0.93 13.37 -11.06
N HIS A 197 -0.41 14.56 -11.37
CA HIS A 197 -1.16 15.82 -11.50
C HIS A 197 -2.01 16.13 -10.27
N TRP A 198 -1.48 15.85 -9.08
CA TRP A 198 -2.19 16.14 -7.84
C TRP A 198 -2.45 17.63 -7.65
N GLY A 199 -3.62 17.94 -7.12
CA GLY A 199 -4.02 19.25 -6.64
C GLY A 199 -5.04 19.08 -5.53
N ARG A 200 -5.06 19.99 -4.56
CA ARG A 200 -5.89 19.87 -3.35
C ARG A 200 -7.38 19.86 -3.68
N GLU A 201 -7.78 20.52 -4.77
CA GLU A 201 -9.13 20.54 -5.33
C GLU A 201 -9.61 19.14 -5.77
N ARG A 202 -8.68 18.26 -6.15
CA ARG A 202 -8.99 16.87 -6.55
C ARG A 202 -9.14 15.93 -5.35
N VAL A 203 -8.81 16.39 -4.14
CA VAL A 203 -8.95 15.58 -2.92
C VAL A 203 -10.40 15.61 -2.46
N TYR A 204 -11.04 14.43 -2.44
CA TYR A 204 -12.28 14.22 -1.72
C TYR A 204 -11.92 13.87 -0.27
N THR A 205 -12.27 14.72 0.67
CA THR A 205 -11.71 14.68 2.03
C THR A 205 -12.38 13.62 2.89
N TYR A 206 -11.68 13.20 3.96
CA TYR A 206 -12.22 12.32 4.99
C TYR A 206 -13.62 12.73 5.48
N ALA A 207 -13.83 14.01 5.78
CA ALA A 207 -15.12 14.52 6.24
C ALA A 207 -16.20 14.42 5.16
N GLU A 208 -15.86 14.73 3.90
CA GLU A 208 -16.79 14.59 2.77
C GLU A 208 -17.14 13.12 2.51
N MET A 209 -16.18 12.20 2.61
CA MET A 209 -16.45 10.75 2.48
C MET A 209 -17.47 10.28 3.51
N LEU A 210 -17.26 10.63 4.78
CA LEU A 210 -18.18 10.25 5.85
C LEU A 210 -19.54 10.94 5.72
N GLY A 211 -19.57 12.21 5.32
CA GLY A 211 -20.80 12.95 5.07
C GLY A 211 -21.62 12.36 3.92
N HIS A 212 -20.96 11.98 2.81
CA HIS A 212 -21.60 11.36 1.66
C HIS A 212 -22.18 9.99 2.06
N ILE A 213 -21.39 9.12 2.69
CA ILE A 213 -21.86 7.82 3.17
C ILE A 213 -23.01 8.00 4.18
N GLY A 214 -22.88 8.98 5.08
CA GLY A 214 -23.84 9.29 6.14
C GLY A 214 -25.16 9.88 5.64
N SER A 215 -25.21 10.36 4.40
CA SER A 215 -26.44 10.86 3.79
C SER A 215 -27.43 9.74 3.43
N VAL A 216 -26.94 8.50 3.31
CA VAL A 216 -27.75 7.32 2.95
C VAL A 216 -27.70 6.23 4.02
N HIS A 217 -26.54 6.01 4.66
CA HIS A 217 -26.35 4.92 5.62
C HIS A 217 -25.99 5.45 7.01
N SER A 218 -26.66 4.94 8.04
CA SER A 218 -26.17 5.06 9.41
C SER A 218 -25.04 4.06 9.65
N PHE A 219 -23.95 4.50 10.28
CA PHE A 219 -22.79 3.66 10.58
C PHE A 219 -22.18 4.00 11.93
N GLU A 220 -21.45 3.04 12.48
CA GLU A 220 -20.73 3.17 13.75
C GLU A 220 -19.21 3.10 13.54
N LYS A 221 -18.47 3.84 14.36
CA LYS A 221 -17.01 3.79 14.39
C LYS A 221 -16.56 2.51 15.10
N LEU A 222 -15.64 1.78 14.49
CA LEU A 222 -14.98 0.63 15.12
C LEU A 222 -13.70 1.05 15.87
N THR A 223 -13.30 0.25 16.85
CA THR A 223 -12.01 0.41 17.52
C THR A 223 -10.87 0.07 16.56
N ASP A 224 -9.96 1.03 16.37
CA ASP A 224 -8.78 0.83 15.51
C ASP A 224 -7.59 0.31 16.34
N ASP A 225 -6.70 -0.45 15.69
CA ASP A 225 -5.38 -0.77 16.27
C ASP A 225 -4.60 0.53 16.57
N PRO A 226 -3.72 0.58 17.60
CA PRO A 226 -2.95 1.79 17.95
C PRO A 226 -2.15 2.39 16.80
N ASN A 227 -1.65 1.55 15.89
CA ASN A 227 -0.86 1.95 14.72
C ASN A 227 -1.67 1.87 13.40
N SER A 228 -3.01 1.76 13.48
CA SER A 228 -3.86 1.74 12.30
C SER A 228 -3.79 3.06 11.57
N THR A 229 -3.79 2.98 10.25
CA THR A 229 -3.84 4.17 9.38
C THR A 229 -5.17 4.37 8.71
N ALA A 230 -6.08 3.42 8.91
CA ALA A 230 -7.43 3.47 8.43
C ALA A 230 -8.36 3.61 9.64
N LYS A 231 -9.32 4.52 9.54
CA LYS A 231 -10.37 4.71 10.53
C LYS A 231 -11.55 3.84 10.11
N ALA A 232 -11.76 2.72 10.79
CA ALA A 232 -12.75 1.72 10.40
C ALA A 232 -14.16 2.02 10.94
N TYR A 233 -15.16 1.62 10.15
CA TYR A 233 -16.58 1.82 10.37
C TYR A 233 -17.37 0.59 9.92
N ARG A 234 -18.61 0.48 10.40
CA ARG A 234 -19.55 -0.57 10.00
C ARG A 234 -20.96 0.02 9.88
N VAL A 235 -21.71 -0.45 8.88
CA VAL A 235 -23.17 -0.30 8.84
C VAL A 235 -23.78 -1.46 9.64
N PRO A 236 -24.62 -1.21 10.67
CA PRO A 236 -25.18 -2.28 11.49
C PRO A 236 -25.91 -3.35 10.68
N GLY A 237 -25.65 -4.62 11.00
CA GLY A 237 -26.25 -5.78 10.33
C GLY A 237 -25.55 -6.22 9.03
N TRP A 238 -24.56 -5.48 8.55
CA TRP A 238 -23.82 -5.85 7.34
C TRP A 238 -22.62 -6.75 7.66
N MET A 239 -22.26 -7.62 6.71
CA MET A 239 -21.20 -8.62 6.90
C MET A 239 -19.81 -7.99 6.96
N GLY A 240 -19.57 -7.00 6.10
CA GLY A 240 -18.28 -6.34 5.92
C GLY A 240 -18.14 -5.04 6.72
N THR A 241 -17.13 -4.28 6.34
CA THR A 241 -16.78 -3.00 6.98
C THR A 241 -16.16 -2.06 5.95
N PHE A 242 -16.17 -0.77 6.22
CA PHE A 242 -15.40 0.20 5.43
C PHE A 242 -14.44 0.99 6.32
N ALA A 243 -13.48 1.67 5.73
CA ALA A 243 -12.61 2.60 6.44
C ALA A 243 -12.16 3.74 5.53
N VAL A 244 -11.70 4.82 6.15
CA VAL A 244 -11.04 5.91 5.42
C VAL A 244 -9.59 6.03 5.87
N ILE A 245 -8.69 6.13 4.90
CA ILE A 245 -7.26 6.43 5.07
C ILE A 245 -7.07 7.91 4.75
N SER A 246 -7.10 8.74 5.80
CA SER A 246 -7.04 10.20 5.73
C SER A 246 -5.60 10.72 5.64
N THR A 247 -4.90 10.38 4.55
CA THR A 247 -3.49 10.74 4.33
C THR A 247 -3.22 12.24 4.21
N VAL A 248 -4.24 13.02 3.85
CA VAL A 248 -4.15 14.44 3.56
C VAL A 248 -4.73 15.29 4.67
N THR A 249 -6.00 15.09 5.02
CA THR A 249 -6.69 16.02 5.94
C THR A 249 -6.46 15.70 7.40
N GLU A 250 -6.25 14.43 7.76
CA GLU A 250 -6.01 14.01 9.14
C GLU A 250 -4.92 12.92 9.21
N PRO A 251 -3.63 13.29 9.02
CA PRO A 251 -2.54 12.32 8.91
C PRO A 251 -2.29 11.53 10.19
N PHE A 252 -2.05 10.22 10.05
CA PHE A 252 -1.80 9.27 11.15
C PHE A 252 -0.29 9.12 11.49
N CYS A 253 0.52 10.16 11.29
CA CYS A 253 1.98 10.06 11.40
C CYS A 253 2.47 9.79 12.83
N GLY A 254 1.71 10.22 13.84
CA GLY A 254 2.08 10.09 15.26
C GLY A 254 2.25 8.64 15.74
N SER A 255 1.56 7.68 15.11
CA SER A 255 1.67 6.26 15.44
C SER A 255 2.15 5.39 14.27
N CYS A 256 2.68 6.00 13.21
CA CYS A 256 3.11 5.27 12.01
C CYS A 256 4.34 4.39 12.29
N ASP A 257 4.17 3.07 12.16
CA ASP A 257 5.17 2.03 12.42
C ASP A 257 5.73 1.38 11.13
N ARG A 258 5.52 2.05 9.99
CA ARG A 258 5.77 1.48 8.65
C ARG A 258 7.10 1.91 8.06
N LEU A 259 7.80 0.92 7.52
CA LEU A 259 9.01 1.06 6.71
C LEU A 259 8.78 0.44 5.32
N ARG A 260 9.57 0.85 4.33
CA ARG A 260 9.43 0.41 2.94
C ARG A 260 10.78 0.05 2.35
N ILE A 261 10.80 -1.01 1.54
CA ILE A 261 11.91 -1.39 0.66
C ILE A 261 11.39 -1.33 -0.78
N THR A 262 12.09 -0.60 -1.65
CA THR A 262 11.78 -0.52 -3.09
C THR A 262 12.26 -1.79 -3.82
N ALA A 263 11.90 -1.93 -5.10
CA ALA A 263 12.21 -3.15 -5.86
C ALA A 263 13.72 -3.35 -6.11
N GLU A 264 14.48 -2.27 -6.17
CA GLU A 264 15.94 -2.25 -6.19
C GLU A 264 16.59 -2.25 -4.79
N GLY A 265 15.82 -2.54 -3.74
CA GLY A 265 16.33 -2.72 -2.38
C GLY A 265 16.84 -1.46 -1.70
N LYS A 266 16.24 -0.31 -2.01
CA LYS A 266 16.44 0.92 -1.26
C LYS A 266 15.38 1.07 -0.17
N MET A 267 15.80 1.51 1.01
CA MET A 267 14.93 1.71 2.15
C MET A 267 14.39 3.14 2.23
N ARG A 268 13.09 3.25 2.52
CA ARG A 268 12.37 4.49 2.81
C ARG A 268 11.67 4.36 4.15
N ASN A 269 11.92 5.31 5.05
CA ASN A 269 11.22 5.39 6.34
C ASN A 269 9.81 6.02 6.24
N CYS A 270 9.49 6.68 5.12
CA CYS A 270 8.21 7.32 4.85
C CYS A 270 7.83 7.15 3.38
N LEU A 271 6.52 7.10 3.10
CA LEU A 271 6.01 7.11 1.72
C LEU A 271 6.47 8.38 0.97
N PHE A 272 6.44 9.53 1.65
CA PHE A 272 6.81 10.84 1.11
C PHE A 272 8.29 11.20 1.26
N SER A 273 9.14 10.28 1.74
CA SER A 273 10.57 10.56 1.91
C SER A 273 11.22 11.04 0.60
N ARG A 274 12.05 12.07 0.63
CA ARG A 274 12.93 12.39 -0.51
C ARG A 274 14.18 11.52 -0.54
N GLU A 275 14.58 11.03 0.62
CA GLU A 275 15.80 10.28 0.82
C GLU A 275 15.54 8.78 0.84
N GLU A 276 16.56 8.03 0.42
CA GLU A 276 16.55 6.57 0.36
C GLU A 276 17.91 6.04 0.78
N THR A 277 17.93 4.91 1.47
CA THR A 277 19.18 4.25 1.86
C THR A 277 19.37 2.99 1.05
N ASP A 278 20.48 2.88 0.31
CA ASP A 278 20.78 1.73 -0.53
C ASP A 278 21.27 0.54 0.30
N LEU A 279 20.37 -0.41 0.57
CA LEU A 279 20.70 -1.64 1.29
C LEU A 279 21.23 -2.72 0.35
N LEU A 280 20.71 -2.79 -0.88
CA LEU A 280 21.02 -3.87 -1.81
C LEU A 280 22.49 -3.84 -2.23
N SER A 281 23.02 -2.66 -2.55
CA SER A 281 24.43 -2.54 -2.97
C SER A 281 25.38 -2.94 -1.84
N ALA A 282 25.09 -2.53 -0.60
CA ALA A 282 25.88 -2.92 0.57
C ALA A 282 25.79 -4.44 0.83
N LEU A 283 24.58 -5.00 0.79
CA LEU A 283 24.36 -6.44 0.93
C LEU A 283 25.13 -7.25 -0.13
N ARG A 284 25.12 -6.80 -1.40
CA ARG A 284 25.85 -7.46 -2.50
C ARG A 284 27.36 -7.40 -2.36
N ARG A 285 27.89 -6.39 -1.67
CA ARG A 285 29.32 -6.30 -1.29
C ARG A 285 29.66 -7.15 -0.06
N GLY A 286 28.68 -7.83 0.54
CA GLY A 286 28.87 -8.61 1.77
C GLY A 286 29.00 -7.75 3.02
N GLU A 287 28.58 -6.49 2.96
CA GLU A 287 28.61 -5.57 4.10
C GLU A 287 27.42 -5.79 5.04
N ASP A 288 27.58 -5.43 6.31
CA ASP A 288 26.48 -5.39 7.27
C ASP A 288 25.56 -4.19 6.99
N ILE A 289 24.29 -4.47 6.71
CA ILE A 289 23.28 -3.46 6.40
C ILE A 289 22.50 -2.98 7.64
N ALA A 290 22.69 -3.60 8.82
CA ALA A 290 22.01 -3.22 10.04
C ALA A 290 22.23 -1.73 10.43
N PRO A 291 23.47 -1.19 10.41
CA PRO A 291 23.70 0.23 10.71
C PRO A 291 22.98 1.18 9.75
N LEU A 292 22.84 0.80 8.48
CA LEU A 292 22.14 1.59 7.47
C LEU A 292 20.63 1.66 7.75
N ILE A 293 20.04 0.53 8.16
CA ILE A 293 18.63 0.44 8.55
C ILE A 293 18.37 1.31 9.78
N GLU A 294 19.21 1.20 10.80
CA GLU A 294 19.07 1.95 12.06
C GLU A 294 19.19 3.47 11.82
N ALA A 295 20.18 3.90 11.04
CA ALA A 295 20.33 5.31 10.65
C ALA A 295 19.12 5.83 9.86
N ASN A 296 18.60 5.04 8.91
CA ASN A 296 17.41 5.41 8.13
C ASN A 296 16.18 5.59 9.03
N VAL A 297 15.99 4.72 10.02
CA VAL A 297 14.87 4.83 10.96
C VAL A 297 15.02 6.06 11.87
N LEU A 298 16.22 6.33 12.38
CA LEU A 298 16.48 7.49 13.23
C LEU A 298 16.22 8.82 12.49
N ALA A 299 16.50 8.88 11.19
CA ALA A 299 16.25 10.06 10.36
C ALA A 299 14.76 10.29 10.01
N LYS A 300 13.85 9.42 10.47
CA LYS A 300 12.43 9.54 10.13
C LYS A 300 11.80 10.79 10.74
N HIS A 301 11.35 11.70 9.88
CA HIS A 301 10.61 12.89 10.30
C HIS A 301 9.36 12.61 11.13
N ALA A 302 8.96 13.58 11.94
CA ALA A 302 7.77 13.51 12.77
C ALA A 302 6.51 13.26 11.94
N MET A 303 6.35 14.00 10.83
CA MET A 303 5.18 13.92 9.96
C MET A 303 5.57 14.05 8.49
N LEU A 304 4.73 13.46 7.61
CA LEU A 304 4.72 13.65 6.16
C LEU A 304 6.08 13.54 5.45
N GLY A 305 7.05 12.83 6.02
CA GLY A 305 8.41 12.75 5.45
C GLY A 305 9.13 14.10 5.39
N GLY A 306 8.77 15.05 6.24
CA GLY A 306 9.34 16.40 6.26
C GLY A 306 8.65 17.39 5.31
N LEU A 307 7.63 16.95 4.57
CA LEU A 307 6.82 17.84 3.74
C LEU A 307 5.97 18.80 4.58
N PRO A 308 5.65 19.98 4.06
CA PRO A 308 4.66 20.85 4.66
C PRO A 308 3.28 20.16 4.72
N PRO A 309 2.42 20.54 5.68
CA PRO A 309 1.03 20.10 5.73
C PRO A 309 0.32 20.31 4.38
N PHE A 310 -0.51 19.35 3.97
CA PHE A 310 -1.25 19.40 2.70
C PHE A 310 -2.47 20.34 2.76
N LYS A 311 -2.22 21.60 3.14
CA LYS A 311 -3.19 22.68 3.19
C LYS A 311 -3.18 23.48 1.88
N PRO A 312 -4.30 24.11 1.49
CA PRO A 312 -4.39 24.89 0.26
C PRO A 312 -3.27 25.93 0.10
N GLU A 313 -2.95 26.65 1.17
CA GLU A 313 -1.93 27.70 1.17
C GLU A 313 -0.49 27.20 1.04
N MET A 314 -0.25 25.89 1.19
CA MET A 314 1.08 25.27 1.09
C MET A 314 1.23 24.39 -0.15
N GLN A 315 0.24 24.34 -1.05
CA GLN A 315 0.22 23.42 -2.19
C GLN A 315 1.46 23.57 -3.10
N GLU A 316 1.86 24.80 -3.42
CA GLU A 316 3.04 25.04 -4.27
C GLU A 316 4.32 24.49 -3.62
N GLU A 317 4.50 24.72 -2.32
CA GLU A 317 5.63 24.21 -1.56
C GLU A 317 5.61 22.67 -1.47
N VAL A 318 4.43 22.06 -1.23
CA VAL A 318 4.27 20.61 -1.27
C VAL A 318 4.77 20.07 -2.61
N LEU A 319 4.26 20.61 -3.73
CA LEU A 319 4.58 20.14 -5.07
C LEU A 319 6.06 20.32 -5.43
N HIS A 320 6.67 21.44 -5.03
CA HIS A 320 8.09 21.70 -5.22
C HIS A 320 8.97 20.69 -4.47
N ASP A 321 8.57 20.32 -3.26
CA ASP A 321 9.34 19.46 -2.36
C ASP A 321 9.03 17.96 -2.52
N LEU A 322 8.15 17.57 -3.45
CA LEU A 322 7.83 16.16 -3.68
C LEU A 322 9.04 15.35 -4.12
N SER A 323 9.08 14.10 -3.67
CA SER A 323 9.97 13.10 -4.24
C SER A 323 9.67 12.95 -5.73
N ALA A 324 10.73 12.89 -6.56
CA ALA A 324 10.63 12.61 -7.99
C ALA A 324 10.16 11.16 -8.30
N ARG A 325 9.97 10.33 -7.28
CA ARG A 325 9.54 8.95 -7.40
C ARG A 325 8.02 8.86 -7.68
N PRO A 326 7.58 8.22 -8.77
CA PRO A 326 6.17 7.90 -8.96
C PRO A 326 5.74 6.77 -8.02
N MET A 327 4.43 6.66 -7.77
CA MET A 327 3.87 5.70 -6.81
C MET A 327 4.24 4.24 -7.12
N VAL A 328 4.27 3.86 -8.40
CA VAL A 328 4.68 2.51 -8.83
C VAL A 328 6.10 2.13 -8.37
N SER A 329 7.00 3.10 -8.27
CA SER A 329 8.43 2.86 -7.97
C SER A 329 8.71 2.67 -6.47
N ILE A 330 7.75 2.98 -5.59
CA ILE A 330 7.92 2.97 -4.12
C ILE A 330 7.02 1.96 -3.41
N GLY A 331 6.41 1.05 -4.18
CA GLY A 331 5.60 -0.05 -3.69
C GLY A 331 4.25 0.40 -3.15
N GLY A 332 3.27 0.57 -4.05
CA GLY A 332 1.92 1.04 -3.71
C GLY A 332 1.24 0.31 -2.56
#